data_AF-A0A238XRJ5-F1
#
_entry.id   AF-A0A238XRJ5-F1
#
_cell.length_a   1.000
_cell.length_b   1.000
_cell.length_c   1.000
_cell.angle_alpha   90.00
_cell.angle_beta   90.00
_cell.angle_gamma   90.00
#
_symmetry.space_group_name_H-M   'P 1'
#
loop_
_entity.id
_entity.type
_entity.pdbx_description
1 polymer ?
#
loop_
_entity_poly.entity_id
_entity_poly.type
_entity_poly.pdbx_seq_one_letter_code
_entity_poly.pdbx_strand_id
1 'polypeptide(L)'
;MKNYHNFNFFKHTYCEFEMINDDYFNQKSVHFKSKSGSLYFYTEKGVYRHSNHWGRVANCRWKINGIAAYKNQYYYTGYANWLDFHSLKSSEKYFYLEVNFEEKSAKIYKLKEVKNPAIFLMSLEFALKRLKEIKTLFKEYKWALYFNVNIDVVRKELIGLLINSDKSLQEIKQSIGKRF
;
A
#
# COMPACT_ATOMS: atom_id res chain seq x y z
N MET A 1 19.80 -1.00 -0.60
CA MET A 1 18.57 -1.32 0.16
C MET A 1 18.86 -1.22 1.66
N LYS A 2 18.03 -0.55 2.45
CA LYS A 2 18.27 -0.40 3.90
C LYS A 2 17.91 -1.70 4.62
N ASN A 3 18.82 -2.23 5.44
CA ASN A 3 18.54 -3.41 6.26
C ASN A 3 17.71 -3.02 7.48
N TYR A 4 16.49 -3.53 7.56
CA TYR A 4 15.62 -3.31 8.70
C TYR A 4 15.87 -4.33 9.81
N HIS A 5 15.63 -3.93 11.04
CA HIS A 5 15.70 -4.75 12.24
C HIS A 5 14.93 -4.06 13.38
N ASN A 6 14.89 -4.71 14.54
CA ASN A 6 14.19 -4.27 15.76
C ASN A 6 14.42 -2.80 16.18
N PHE A 7 15.55 -2.17 15.88
CA PHE A 7 15.84 -0.78 16.28
C PHE A 7 15.46 0.29 15.26
N ASN A 8 15.09 -0.08 14.02
CA ASN A 8 14.89 0.88 12.94
C ASN A 8 13.59 0.69 12.14
N PHE A 9 12.92 -0.47 12.25
CA PHE A 9 11.71 -0.76 11.48
C PHE A 9 10.57 0.20 11.76
N PHE A 10 10.51 0.84 12.94
CA PHE A 10 9.47 1.78 13.35
C PHE A 10 9.71 3.24 12.92
N LYS A 11 10.66 3.51 12.01
CA LYS A 11 11.02 4.87 11.60
C LYS A 11 10.57 5.17 10.15
N HIS A 12 9.35 5.65 9.99
CA HIS A 12 8.77 6.02 8.69
C HIS A 12 8.76 4.87 7.67
N THR A 13 8.25 3.71 8.07
CA THR A 13 8.23 2.55 7.18
C THR A 13 6.83 2.17 6.74
N TYR A 14 6.80 1.46 5.63
CA TYR A 14 5.68 0.69 5.14
C TYR A 14 5.99 -0.79 5.29
N CYS A 15 4.96 -1.56 5.61
CA CYS A 15 5.02 -3.02 5.57
C CYS A 15 3.59 -3.59 5.49
N GLU A 16 3.44 -4.74 4.86
CA GLU A 16 2.22 -5.54 4.94
C GLU A 16 2.57 -6.81 5.72
N PHE A 17 1.96 -6.95 6.89
CA PHE A 17 2.11 -8.13 7.72
C PHE A 17 1.14 -9.21 7.26
N GLU A 18 1.53 -10.47 7.34
CA GLU A 18 0.62 -11.60 7.12
C GLU A 18 0.04 -12.03 8.46
N MET A 19 -1.29 -12.17 8.54
CA MET A 19 -1.96 -12.67 9.74
C MET A 19 -1.46 -14.09 10.05
N ILE A 20 -1.26 -14.34 11.33
CA ILE A 20 -0.94 -15.68 11.84
C ILE A 20 -1.91 -16.05 12.96
N ASN A 21 -1.91 -17.33 13.34
CA ASN A 21 -2.59 -17.76 14.55
C ASN A 21 -1.87 -17.19 15.80
N ASP A 22 -2.65 -16.60 16.70
CA ASP A 22 -2.22 -16.03 17.98
C ASP A 22 -1.57 -17.06 18.91
N ASP A 23 -1.89 -18.35 18.78
CA ASP A 23 -1.34 -19.43 19.60
C ASP A 23 0.20 -19.42 19.61
N TYR A 24 0.80 -19.17 18.44
CA TYR A 24 2.25 -19.08 18.33
C TYR A 24 2.81 -17.88 19.10
N PHE A 25 2.12 -16.74 19.08
CA PHE A 25 2.55 -15.52 19.76
C PHE A 25 2.39 -15.62 21.28
N ASN A 26 1.29 -16.20 21.74
CA ASN A 26 0.98 -16.35 23.16
C ASN A 26 1.99 -17.24 23.90
N GLN A 27 2.67 -18.13 23.18
CA GLN A 27 3.72 -19.00 23.71
C GLN A 27 5.10 -18.29 23.82
N LYS A 28 5.23 -17.04 23.34
CA LYS A 28 6.51 -16.31 23.32
C LYS A 28 6.55 -15.22 24.38
N SER A 29 7.76 -14.95 24.88
CA SER A 29 8.00 -13.77 25.70
C SER A 29 7.95 -12.51 24.83
N VAL A 30 7.19 -11.52 25.29
CA VAL A 30 7.12 -10.21 24.62
C VAL A 30 8.47 -9.51 24.78
N HIS A 31 9.10 -9.15 23.66
CA HIS A 31 10.35 -8.38 23.67
C HIS A 31 10.12 -6.89 23.90
N PHE A 32 8.98 -6.36 23.45
CA PHE A 32 8.65 -4.95 23.61
C PHE A 32 7.14 -4.70 23.63
N LYS A 33 6.70 -3.77 24.48
CA LYS A 33 5.32 -3.25 24.52
C LYS A 33 5.36 -1.75 24.24
N SER A 34 4.61 -1.30 23.23
CA SER A 34 4.49 0.13 22.94
C SER A 34 3.68 0.85 24.03
N LYS A 35 3.83 2.18 24.11
CA LYS A 35 3.00 3.04 24.98
C LYS A 35 1.50 2.88 24.71
N SER A 36 1.13 2.60 23.46
CA SER A 36 -0.24 2.34 23.02
C SER A 36 -0.70 0.89 23.19
N GLY A 37 0.11 0.03 23.83
CA GLY A 37 -0.26 -1.35 24.17
C GLY A 37 -0.07 -2.39 23.08
N SER A 38 0.55 -2.06 21.93
CA SER A 38 0.92 -3.07 20.93
C SER A 38 2.11 -3.90 21.43
N LEU A 39 2.07 -5.21 21.24
CA LEU A 39 3.11 -6.14 21.68
C LEU A 39 3.96 -6.58 20.48
N TYR A 40 5.25 -6.77 20.72
CA TYR A 40 6.20 -7.14 19.69
C TYR A 40 7.08 -8.29 20.16
N PHE A 41 7.25 -9.27 19.27
CA PHE A 41 8.19 -10.36 19.42
C PHE A 41 9.10 -10.39 18.20
N TYR A 42 10.36 -10.04 18.41
CA TYR A 42 11.41 -10.04 17.39
C TYR A 42 12.04 -11.41 17.19
N THR A 43 12.39 -11.71 15.95
CA THR A 43 13.20 -12.86 15.54
C THR A 43 14.36 -12.39 14.68
N GLU A 44 15.28 -13.29 14.34
CA GLU A 44 16.36 -12.98 13.40
C GLU A 44 15.85 -12.55 12.02
N LYS A 45 14.73 -13.12 11.56
CA LYS A 45 14.20 -12.90 10.21
C LYS A 45 13.14 -11.81 10.11
N GLY A 46 12.48 -11.48 11.22
CA GLY A 46 11.33 -10.57 11.20
C GLY A 46 10.75 -10.24 12.56
N VAL A 47 9.55 -9.68 12.53
CA VAL A 47 8.81 -9.22 13.71
C VAL A 47 7.39 -9.71 13.69
N TYR A 48 6.96 -10.22 14.83
CA TYR A 48 5.57 -10.44 15.18
C TYR A 48 5.04 -9.20 15.88
N ARG A 49 3.86 -8.75 15.49
CA ARG A 49 3.16 -7.62 16.09
C ARG A 49 1.73 -8.04 16.43
N HIS A 50 1.40 -7.97 17.71
CA HIS A 50 0.03 -8.13 18.20
C HIS A 50 -0.55 -6.75 18.51
N SER A 51 -1.59 -6.36 17.77
CA SER A 51 -2.16 -5.01 17.86
C SER A 51 -3.60 -4.95 17.36
N ASN A 52 -4.34 -3.99 17.89
CA ASN A 52 -5.70 -3.67 17.46
C ASN A 52 -5.79 -2.49 16.48
N HIS A 53 -4.65 -1.96 16.07
CA HIS A 53 -4.56 -0.83 15.15
C HIS A 53 -3.61 -1.14 13.99
N TRP A 54 -4.16 -1.18 12.78
CA TRP A 54 -3.45 -1.43 11.52
C TRP A 54 -3.79 -0.32 10.51
N GLY A 55 -2.93 -0.12 9.51
CA GLY A 55 -2.96 1.01 8.59
C GLY A 55 -1.95 2.08 8.99
N ARG A 56 -2.40 3.29 9.34
CA ARG A 56 -1.50 4.38 9.74
C ARG A 56 -1.15 4.26 11.22
N VAL A 57 0.10 3.93 11.53
CA VAL A 57 0.60 3.74 12.90
C VAL A 57 1.71 4.76 13.16
N ALA A 58 1.39 5.81 13.92
CA ALA A 58 2.26 6.98 14.08
C ALA A 58 2.73 7.53 12.72
N ASN A 59 4.04 7.46 12.45
CA ASN A 59 4.67 7.90 11.20
C ASN A 59 4.88 6.76 10.17
N CYS A 60 4.40 5.54 10.49
CA CYS A 60 4.48 4.35 9.66
C CYS A 60 3.13 4.00 9.01
N ARG A 61 3.17 3.12 8.03
CA ARG A 61 2.01 2.56 7.33
C ARG A 61 2.11 1.04 7.32
N TRP A 62 1.55 0.39 8.33
CA TRP A 62 1.62 -1.06 8.50
C TRP A 62 0.25 -1.68 8.37
N LYS A 63 0.03 -2.44 7.31
CA LYS A 63 -1.22 -3.18 7.11
C LYS A 63 -1.06 -4.61 7.58
N ILE A 64 -2.18 -5.31 7.65
CA ILE A 64 -2.24 -6.74 7.87
C ILE A 64 -3.12 -7.37 6.78
N ASN A 65 -2.61 -8.44 6.18
CA ASN A 65 -3.25 -9.27 5.17
C ASN A 65 -3.76 -10.56 5.82
N GLY A 66 -4.58 -11.33 5.08
CA GLY A 66 -5.11 -12.62 5.57
C GLY A 66 -6.37 -12.52 6.43
N ILE A 67 -7.00 -11.34 6.55
CA ILE A 67 -8.23 -11.14 7.31
C ILE A 67 -9.39 -10.88 6.35
N ALA A 68 -10.33 -11.84 6.23
CA ALA A 68 -11.46 -11.74 5.32
C ALA A 68 -12.39 -10.54 5.63
N ALA A 69 -12.68 -10.32 6.91
CA ALA A 69 -13.54 -9.22 7.38
C ALA A 69 -12.83 -8.41 8.46
N TYR A 70 -11.83 -7.63 8.06
CA TYR A 70 -11.06 -6.80 8.98
C TYR A 70 -11.96 -5.83 9.76
N LYS A 71 -11.87 -5.90 11.10
CA LYS A 71 -12.52 -4.98 12.03
C LYS A 71 -11.48 -4.16 12.78
N ASN A 72 -11.62 -2.83 12.76
CA ASN A 72 -10.80 -1.96 13.62
C ASN A 72 -11.04 -2.27 15.10
N GLN A 73 -10.04 -2.00 15.93
CA GLN A 73 -10.06 -2.21 17.40
C GLN A 73 -10.10 -3.67 17.87
N TYR A 74 -10.20 -4.63 16.96
CA TYR A 74 -9.98 -6.04 17.26
C TYR A 74 -8.48 -6.33 17.20
N TYR A 75 -7.98 -7.11 18.15
CA TYR A 75 -6.59 -7.52 18.15
C TYR A 75 -6.33 -8.59 17.08
N TYR A 76 -5.22 -8.42 16.38
CA TYR A 76 -4.69 -9.41 15.45
C TYR A 76 -3.19 -9.53 15.66
N THR A 77 -2.67 -10.72 15.42
CA THR A 77 -1.22 -10.94 15.29
C THR A 77 -0.84 -11.06 13.83
N GLY A 78 0.13 -10.24 13.43
CA GLY A 78 0.76 -10.35 12.11
C GLY A 78 2.26 -10.59 12.23
N TYR A 79 2.82 -11.26 11.23
CA TYR A 79 4.27 -11.43 11.05
C TYR A 79 4.73 -10.74 9.75
N ALA A 80 5.91 -10.15 9.79
CA ALA A 80 6.59 -9.62 8.61
C ALA A 80 8.09 -9.86 8.68
N ASN A 81 8.73 -10.19 7.55
CA ASN A 81 10.18 -10.27 7.50
C ASN A 81 10.78 -8.87 7.46
N TRP A 82 12.02 -8.75 7.94
CA TRP A 82 12.76 -7.50 7.87
C TRP A 82 12.92 -6.97 6.44
N LEU A 83 13.05 -7.87 5.46
CA LEU A 83 13.18 -7.54 4.04
C LEU A 83 11.90 -6.96 3.40
N ASP A 84 10.76 -7.10 4.08
CA ASP A 84 9.46 -6.62 3.62
C ASP A 84 9.16 -5.19 4.10
N PHE A 85 10.05 -4.60 4.92
CA PHE A 85 9.95 -3.21 5.32
C PHE A 85 10.53 -2.27 4.27
N HIS A 86 9.86 -1.14 4.08
CA HIS A 86 10.22 -0.12 3.09
C HIS A 86 10.17 1.27 3.67
N SER A 87 11.13 2.12 3.35
CA SER A 87 11.10 3.52 3.78
C SER A 87 10.00 4.26 3.01
N LEU A 88 9.12 4.94 3.73
CA LEU A 88 8.14 5.86 3.14
C LEU A 88 8.78 7.13 2.58
N LYS A 89 10.03 7.41 2.96
CA LYS A 89 10.81 8.58 2.49
C LYS A 89 11.80 8.22 1.38
N SER A 90 11.76 6.98 0.86
CA SER A 90 12.67 6.58 -0.22
C SER A 90 12.20 7.18 -1.55
N SER A 91 13.15 7.72 -2.31
CA SER A 91 12.95 8.08 -3.73
C SER A 91 13.13 6.89 -4.68
N GLU A 92 13.54 5.72 -4.16
CA GLU A 92 13.76 4.52 -4.97
C GLU A 92 12.45 4.05 -5.62
N LYS A 93 12.52 3.73 -6.92
CA LYS A 93 11.38 3.33 -7.73
C LYS A 93 11.34 1.82 -7.91
N TYR A 94 10.58 1.13 -7.07
CA TYR A 94 10.40 -0.33 -7.14
C TYR A 94 8.93 -0.76 -7.17
N PHE A 95 8.00 0.19 -7.12
CA PHE A 95 6.59 -0.09 -6.97
C PHE A 95 5.83 0.20 -8.25
N TYR A 96 4.82 -0.60 -8.55
CA TYR A 96 3.90 -0.36 -9.65
C TYR A 96 2.47 -0.64 -9.19
N LEU A 97 1.51 -0.24 -10.01
CA LEU A 97 0.09 -0.43 -9.75
C LEU A 97 -0.49 -1.37 -10.80
N GLU A 98 -1.25 -2.36 -10.33
CA GLU A 98 -2.16 -3.12 -11.18
C GLU A 98 -3.60 -2.73 -10.85
N VAL A 99 -4.44 -2.69 -11.88
CA VAL A 99 -5.83 -2.23 -11.78
C VAL A 99 -6.72 -3.31 -12.34
N ASN A 100 -7.70 -3.72 -11.54
CA ASN A 100 -8.81 -4.56 -11.98
C ASN A 100 -10.03 -3.65 -12.21
N PHE A 101 -10.39 -3.44 -13.48
CA PHE A 101 -11.51 -2.57 -13.85
C PHE A 101 -12.88 -3.22 -13.58
N GLU A 102 -12.97 -4.55 -13.59
CA GLU A 102 -14.20 -5.28 -13.28
C GLU A 102 -14.52 -5.18 -11.79
N GLU A 103 -13.53 -5.45 -10.94
CA GLU A 103 -13.63 -5.30 -9.48
C GLU A 103 -13.55 -3.85 -9.00
N LYS A 104 -13.25 -2.91 -9.90
CA LYS A 104 -12.99 -1.48 -9.58
C LYS A 104 -11.96 -1.33 -8.46
N SER A 105 -10.90 -2.13 -8.55
CA SER A 105 -9.87 -2.26 -7.52
C SER A 105 -8.48 -1.97 -8.09
N ALA A 106 -7.55 -1.58 -7.22
CA ALA A 106 -6.16 -1.39 -7.59
C ALA A 106 -5.25 -1.80 -6.42
N LYS A 107 -4.10 -2.37 -6.74
CA LYS A 107 -3.13 -2.90 -5.76
C LYS A 107 -1.72 -2.44 -6.12
N ILE A 108 -0.93 -2.17 -5.09
CA ILE A 108 0.49 -1.81 -5.24
C ILE A 108 1.29 -3.10 -5.15
N TYR A 109 2.18 -3.28 -6.10
CA TYR A 109 3.13 -4.39 -6.13
C TYR A 109 4.54 -3.85 -6.09
N LYS A 110 5.43 -4.63 -5.48
CA LYS A 110 6.88 -4.40 -5.52
C LYS A 110 7.47 -5.31 -6.58
N LEU A 111 8.31 -4.75 -7.45
CA LEU A 111 9.06 -5.53 -8.41
C LEU A 111 10.05 -6.43 -7.66
N LYS A 112 9.83 -7.75 -7.70
CA LYS A 112 10.77 -8.76 -7.17
C LYS A 112 11.80 -9.18 -8.22
N GLU A 113 11.41 -9.18 -9.49
CA GLU A 113 12.24 -9.49 -10.66
C GLU A 113 11.81 -8.62 -11.85
N VAL A 114 12.76 -8.18 -12.68
CA VAL A 114 12.50 -7.39 -13.90
C VAL A 114 11.92 -8.31 -14.97
N LYS A 115 10.60 -8.56 -14.92
CA LYS A 115 9.94 -9.41 -15.94
C LYS A 115 9.45 -8.63 -17.16
N ASN A 116 9.34 -7.31 -17.06
CA ASN A 116 8.88 -6.49 -18.18
C ASN A 116 9.45 -5.06 -18.11
N PRO A 117 10.29 -4.62 -19.06
CA PRO A 117 10.86 -3.27 -19.09
C PRO A 117 9.81 -2.18 -19.33
N ALA A 118 8.57 -2.54 -19.69
CA ALA A 118 7.47 -1.59 -19.92
C ALA A 118 6.73 -1.15 -18.64
N ILE A 119 7.05 -1.73 -17.47
CA ILE A 119 6.34 -1.37 -16.21
C ILE A 119 6.85 -0.02 -15.71
N PHE A 120 5.94 0.94 -15.54
CA PHE A 120 6.26 2.22 -14.93
C PHE A 120 6.47 2.08 -13.42
N LEU A 121 7.72 2.21 -13.00
CA LEU A 121 8.11 2.13 -11.59
C LEU A 121 7.99 3.47 -10.88
N MET A 122 7.51 3.41 -9.65
CA MET A 122 7.19 4.53 -8.78
C MET A 122 7.91 4.38 -7.45
N SER A 123 8.18 5.51 -6.80
CA SER A 123 8.47 5.50 -5.37
C SER A 123 7.22 5.06 -4.61
N LEU A 124 7.40 4.51 -3.41
CA LEU A 124 6.27 4.04 -2.61
C LEU A 124 5.29 5.17 -2.27
N GLU A 125 5.82 6.35 -1.93
CA GLU A 125 4.99 7.52 -1.65
C GLU A 125 4.12 7.88 -2.85
N PHE A 126 4.70 7.87 -4.05
CA PHE A 126 4.00 8.17 -5.28
C PHE A 126 2.95 7.10 -5.62
N ALA A 127 3.30 5.81 -5.49
CA ALA A 127 2.37 4.69 -5.68
C ALA A 127 1.16 4.78 -4.73
N LEU A 128 1.37 5.15 -3.46
CA LEU A 128 0.29 5.36 -2.48
C LEU A 128 -0.60 6.54 -2.85
N LYS A 129 -0.03 7.64 -3.38
CA LYS A 129 -0.79 8.79 -3.89
C LYS A 129 -1.68 8.36 -5.07
N ARG A 130 -1.09 7.68 -6.06
CA ARG A 130 -1.81 7.16 -7.24
C ARG A 130 -2.92 6.19 -6.86
N LEU A 131 -2.66 5.28 -5.92
CA LEU A 131 -3.67 4.36 -5.42
C LEU A 131 -4.88 5.09 -4.84
N LYS A 132 -4.67 6.19 -4.10
CA LYS A 132 -5.74 7.02 -3.56
C LYS A 132 -6.54 7.69 -4.69
N GLU A 133 -5.86 8.28 -5.67
CA GLU A 133 -6.49 8.90 -6.84
C GLU A 133 -7.38 7.91 -7.60
N ILE A 134 -6.86 6.71 -7.89
CA ILE A 134 -7.59 5.63 -8.58
C ILE A 134 -8.83 5.20 -7.79
N LYS A 135 -8.72 5.00 -6.47
CA LYS A 135 -9.87 4.66 -5.61
C LYS A 135 -10.95 5.74 -5.65
N THR A 136 -10.57 7.02 -5.67
CA THR A 136 -11.52 8.13 -5.82
C THR A 136 -12.22 8.08 -7.19
N LEU A 137 -11.48 7.81 -8.27
CA LEU A 137 -12.04 7.73 -9.63
C LEU A 137 -13.03 6.58 -9.83
N PHE A 138 -12.84 5.47 -9.12
CA PHE A 138 -13.81 4.36 -9.11
C PHE A 138 -15.06 4.67 -8.29
N LYS A 139 -14.93 5.44 -7.20
CA LYS A 139 -16.04 5.76 -6.29
C LYS A 139 -16.91 6.92 -6.78
N GLU A 140 -16.29 7.95 -7.35
CA GLU A 140 -16.96 9.19 -7.72
C GLU A 140 -17.21 9.27 -9.23
N TYR A 141 -18.26 10.00 -9.62
CA TYR A 141 -18.61 10.24 -11.03
C TYR A 141 -18.65 11.73 -11.39
N LYS A 142 -18.69 12.62 -10.40
CA LYS A 142 -18.77 14.09 -10.61
C LYS A 142 -17.64 14.63 -11.47
N TRP A 143 -16.44 14.03 -11.36
CA TRP A 143 -15.29 14.41 -12.17
C TRP A 143 -15.50 14.16 -13.68
N ALA A 144 -16.44 13.29 -14.04
CA ALA A 144 -16.70 12.87 -15.41
C ALA A 144 -17.81 13.68 -16.09
N LEU A 145 -18.56 14.52 -15.36
CA LEU A 145 -19.71 15.27 -15.89
C LEU A 145 -19.34 16.24 -17.02
N TYR A 146 -18.06 16.60 -17.14
CA TYR A 146 -17.55 17.48 -18.17
C TYR A 146 -17.21 16.75 -19.48
N PHE A 147 -17.32 15.42 -19.52
CA PHE A 147 -17.04 14.62 -20.71
C PHE A 147 -18.35 14.15 -21.34
N ASN A 148 -18.50 14.38 -22.65
CA ASN A 148 -19.68 13.93 -23.41
C ASN A 148 -19.55 12.48 -23.93
N VAL A 149 -18.94 11.61 -23.13
CA VAL A 149 -18.65 10.21 -23.47
C VAL A 149 -18.92 9.30 -22.28
N ASN A 150 -19.03 8.00 -22.53
CA ASN A 150 -19.23 7.01 -21.48
C ASN A 150 -18.09 7.10 -20.44
N ILE A 151 -18.48 7.31 -19.18
CA ILE A 151 -17.57 7.45 -18.04
C ILE A 151 -16.55 6.31 -17.92
N ASP A 152 -16.94 5.09 -18.29
CA ASP A 152 -16.06 3.92 -18.20
C ASP A 152 -14.91 3.99 -19.21
N VAL A 153 -15.13 4.61 -20.38
CA VAL A 153 -14.09 4.85 -21.39
C VAL A 153 -13.08 5.85 -20.85
N VAL A 154 -13.55 7.01 -20.38
CA VAL A 154 -12.68 8.05 -19.81
C VAL A 154 -11.93 7.54 -18.59
N ARG A 155 -12.60 6.76 -17.73
CA ARG A 155 -11.98 6.18 -16.53
C ARG A 155 -10.86 5.22 -16.90
N LYS A 156 -11.06 4.35 -17.89
CA LYS A 156 -10.02 3.42 -18.37
C LYS A 156 -8.80 4.16 -18.88
N GLU A 157 -8.98 5.16 -19.73
CA GLU A 157 -7.87 5.96 -20.28
C GLU A 157 -7.14 6.73 -19.18
N LEU A 158 -7.89 7.40 -18.31
CA LEU A 158 -7.33 8.21 -17.23
C LEU A 158 -6.53 7.35 -16.24
N ILE A 159 -7.07 6.22 -15.80
CA ILE A 159 -6.35 5.31 -14.89
C ILE A 159 -5.15 4.68 -15.60
N GLY A 160 -5.27 4.31 -16.88
CA GLY A 160 -4.16 3.82 -17.69
C GLY A 160 -3.00 4.80 -17.76
N LEU A 161 -3.27 6.10 -17.92
CA LEU A 161 -2.25 7.15 -17.88
C LEU A 161 -1.67 7.39 -16.49
N LEU A 162 -2.49 7.28 -15.42
CA LEU A 162 -2.02 7.43 -14.03
C LEU A 162 -0.98 6.38 -13.64
N ILE A 163 -1.19 5.13 -14.06
CA ILE A 163 -0.28 4.03 -13.70
C ILE A 163 0.96 3.96 -14.58
N ASN A 164 0.98 4.66 -15.73
CA ASN A 164 2.06 4.62 -16.73
C ASN A 164 2.77 5.97 -16.95
N SER A 165 2.59 6.96 -16.08
CA SER A 165 3.28 8.25 -16.20
C SER A 165 3.54 8.92 -14.86
N ASP A 166 4.36 9.97 -14.88
CA ASP A 166 4.62 10.88 -13.75
C ASP A 166 3.68 12.10 -13.72
N LYS A 167 2.89 12.32 -14.77
CA LYS A 167 1.94 13.44 -14.89
C LYS A 167 0.91 13.45 -13.78
N SER A 168 0.63 14.61 -13.21
CA SER A 168 -0.44 14.78 -12.23
C SER A 168 -1.81 14.40 -12.80
N LEU A 169 -2.75 14.06 -11.91
CA LEU A 169 -4.14 13.80 -12.29
C LEU A 169 -4.76 14.97 -13.08
N GLN A 170 -4.39 16.21 -12.75
CA GLN A 170 -4.88 17.40 -13.42
C GLN A 170 -4.35 17.49 -14.87
N GLU A 171 -3.05 17.31 -15.06
CA GLU A 171 -2.43 17.30 -16.40
C GLU A 171 -3.04 16.20 -17.29
N ILE A 172 -3.27 15.01 -16.71
CA ILE A 172 -3.92 13.91 -17.43
C ILE A 172 -5.35 14.30 -17.81
N LYS A 173 -6.16 14.82 -16.88
CA LYS A 173 -7.52 15.28 -17.16
C LYS A 173 -7.56 16.34 -18.27
N GLN A 174 -6.64 17.30 -18.25
CA GLN A 174 -6.54 18.32 -19.29
C GLN A 174 -6.15 17.74 -20.65
N SER A 175 -5.25 16.75 -20.68
CA SER A 175 -4.87 16.08 -21.93
C SER A 175 -6.01 15.27 -22.54
N ILE A 176 -6.85 14.66 -21.69
CA ILE A 176 -8.02 13.87 -22.10
C ILE A 176 -9.16 14.79 -22.54
N GLY A 177 -9.42 15.89 -21.83
CA GLY A 177 -10.48 16.86 -22.20
C GLY A 177 -10.20 17.66 -23.48
N LYS A 178 -9.02 17.49 -24.09
CA LYS A 178 -8.74 17.98 -25.45
C LYS A 178 -9.06 16.95 -26.53
N ARG A 179 -9.25 15.68 -26.14
CA ARG A 179 -9.51 14.53 -27.04
C ARG A 179 -10.99 14.16 -27.12
N PHE A 180 -11.76 14.51 -26.09
CA PHE A 180 -13.20 14.33 -25.96
C PHE A 180 -13.87 15.68 -25.81
#